data_AF-A0A345DQT8-F1
#
_entry.id   AF-A0A345DQT8-F1
#
_cell.length_a   1.000
_cell.length_b   1.000
_cell.length_c   1.000
_cell.angle_alpha   90.00
_cell.angle_beta   90.00
_cell.angle_gamma   90.00
#
_symmetry.space_group_name_H-M   'P 1'
#
loop_
_entity.id
_entity.type
_entity.pdbx_description
1 polymer ?
#
loop_
_entity_poly.entity_id
_entity_poly.type
_entity_poly.pdbx_seq_one_letter_code
_entity_poly.pdbx_strand_id
1 'polypeptide(L)'
;MKTLQDLIKDLTDIIVEEQKINDYLENEPLDLEYTDLSCAKLKDADLHWADLKGVNLRGADLEDADLYNANLKGVKITKQQLDQLTVIEGDE
;
A
#
# COMPACT_ATOMS: atom_id res chain seq x y z
N MET A 1 -6.12 -0.85 -11.01
CA MET A 1 -4.93 -0.96 -10.14
C MET A 1 -4.10 0.31 -10.28
N LYS A 2 -3.95 1.07 -9.19
CA LYS A 2 -3.13 2.27 -9.11
C LYS A 2 -1.65 1.87 -9.10
N THR A 3 -0.85 2.62 -9.83
CA THR A 3 0.60 2.49 -9.82
C THR A 3 1.19 3.16 -8.58
N LEU A 4 2.46 2.88 -8.26
CA LEU A 4 3.17 3.65 -7.24
C LEU A 4 3.22 5.15 -7.59
N GLN A 5 3.24 5.52 -8.87
CA GLN A 5 3.18 6.91 -9.31
C GLN A 5 1.86 7.57 -8.89
N ASP A 6 0.75 6.86 -9.04
CA ASP A 6 -0.57 7.33 -8.60
C ASP A 6 -0.61 7.49 -7.07
N LEU A 7 -0.01 6.55 -6.33
CA LEU A 7 0.10 6.61 -4.87
C LEU A 7 0.92 7.81 -4.39
N ILE A 8 2.12 8.02 -4.95
CA ILE A 8 2.98 9.15 -4.60
C ILE A 8 2.23 10.45 -4.87
N LYS A 9 1.57 10.54 -6.02
CA LYS A 9 0.76 11.72 -6.37
C LYS A 9 -0.38 11.94 -5.38
N ASP A 10 -1.13 10.91 -5.02
CA ASP A 10 -2.27 11.04 -4.11
C ASP A 10 -1.87 11.39 -2.66
N LEU A 11 -0.66 10.99 -2.24
CA LEU A 11 -0.16 11.24 -0.88
C LEU A 11 0.63 12.55 -0.75
N THR A 12 1.31 12.98 -1.81
CA THR A 12 2.29 14.09 -1.74
C THR A 12 2.01 15.22 -2.73
N ASP A 13 1.03 15.06 -3.63
CA ASP A 13 0.80 15.90 -4.81
C ASP A 13 2.00 15.97 -5.78
N ILE A 14 3.01 15.10 -5.63
CA ILE A 14 4.20 15.03 -6.49
C ILE A 14 3.96 14.07 -7.65
N ILE A 15 4.27 14.53 -8.86
CA ILE A 15 4.34 13.66 -10.05
C ILE A 15 5.82 13.31 -10.29
N VAL A 16 6.13 12.02 -10.29
CA VAL A 16 7.47 11.50 -10.62
C VAL A 16 7.47 10.82 -11.99
N GLU A 17 8.64 10.68 -12.62
CA GLU A 17 8.79 9.95 -13.88
C GLU A 17 8.75 8.44 -13.62
N GLU A 18 7.98 7.70 -14.42
CA GLU A 18 7.75 6.26 -14.26
C GLU A 18 9.05 5.45 -14.20
N GLN A 19 10.03 5.76 -15.06
CA GLN A 19 11.32 5.07 -15.09
C GLN A 19 12.09 5.20 -13.77
N LYS A 20 11.98 6.34 -13.07
CA LYS A 20 12.64 6.54 -11.77
C LYS A 20 12.04 5.68 -10.65
N ILE A 21 10.76 5.33 -10.77
CA ILE A 21 10.10 4.42 -9.84
C ILE A 21 10.54 2.98 -10.12
N ASN A 22 10.53 2.58 -11.39
CA ASN A 22 10.84 1.20 -11.76
C ASN A 22 12.25 0.81 -11.30
N ASP A 23 13.25 1.68 -11.51
CA ASP A 23 14.62 1.44 -11.04
C ASP A 23 14.70 1.19 -9.51
N TYR A 24 13.82 1.83 -8.73
CA TYR A 24 13.73 1.66 -7.28
C TYR A 24 13.07 0.32 -6.90
N LEU A 25 11.95 -0.01 -7.55
CA LEU A 25 11.17 -1.23 -7.26
C LEU A 25 11.73 -2.51 -7.88
N GLU A 26 12.63 -2.42 -8.87
CA GLU A 26 13.30 -3.59 -9.45
C GLU A 26 14.19 -4.32 -8.44
N ASN A 27 14.60 -3.65 -7.36
CA ASN A 27 15.61 -4.16 -6.44
C ASN A 27 15.14 -4.25 -4.99
N GLU A 28 14.11 -3.50 -4.59
CA GLU A 28 13.66 -3.44 -3.19
C GLU A 28 12.12 -3.35 -3.09
N PRO A 29 11.52 -4.00 -2.08
CA PRO A 29 10.10 -3.81 -1.77
C PRO A 29 9.82 -2.37 -1.37
N LEU A 30 8.57 -1.91 -1.58
CA LEU A 30 8.14 -0.60 -1.14
C LEU A 30 8.18 -0.52 0.40
N ASP A 31 9.14 0.22 0.95
CA ASP A 31 9.27 0.44 2.39
C ASP A 31 8.36 1.58 2.84
N LEU A 32 7.38 1.24 3.67
CA LEU A 32 6.48 2.19 4.33
C LEU A 32 6.53 2.03 5.85
N GLU A 33 7.54 1.37 6.44
CA GLU A 33 7.57 1.01 7.86
C GLU A 33 7.25 2.22 8.77
N TYR A 34 6.30 2.04 9.69
CA TYR A 34 5.82 3.06 10.63
C TYR A 34 5.23 4.34 10.03
N THR A 35 4.92 4.37 8.72
CA THR A 35 4.28 5.54 8.08
C THR A 35 2.84 5.72 8.59
N ASP A 36 2.41 6.99 8.70
CA ASP A 36 1.01 7.33 8.95
C ASP A 36 0.28 7.54 7.63
N LEU A 37 -0.52 6.54 7.24
CA LEU A 37 -1.39 6.55 6.06
C LEU A 37 -2.87 6.62 6.48
N SER A 38 -3.16 7.18 7.67
CA SER A 38 -4.53 7.34 8.10
C SER A 38 -5.32 8.22 7.12
N CYS A 39 -6.53 7.76 6.78
CA CYS A 39 -7.40 8.40 5.80
C CYS A 39 -6.82 8.52 4.37
N ALA A 40 -5.75 7.79 4.04
CA ALA A 40 -5.17 7.78 2.69
C ALA A 40 -6.15 7.19 1.65
N LYS A 41 -6.02 7.65 0.39
CA LYS A 41 -6.81 7.18 -0.74
C LYS A 41 -6.09 6.02 -1.46
N LEU A 42 -6.20 4.83 -0.90
CA LEU A 42 -5.49 3.63 -1.39
C LEU A 42 -6.41 2.69 -2.19
N LYS A 43 -7.58 3.17 -2.62
CA LYS A 43 -8.45 2.40 -3.52
C LYS A 43 -7.68 1.94 -4.76
N ASP A 44 -7.85 0.66 -5.11
CA ASP A 44 -7.17 -0.03 -6.21
C ASP A 44 -5.63 -0.07 -6.08
N ALA A 45 -5.03 0.24 -4.93
CA ALA A 45 -3.58 0.31 -4.77
C ALA A 45 -2.88 -1.03 -4.99
N ASP A 46 -1.81 -1.02 -5.79
CA ASP A 46 -0.84 -2.10 -5.81
C ASP A 46 0.17 -1.92 -4.66
N LEU A 47 0.04 -2.73 -3.62
CA LEU A 47 0.96 -2.79 -2.49
C LEU A 47 1.53 -4.21 -2.33
N HIS A 48 1.61 -4.97 -3.43
CA HIS A 48 2.22 -6.29 -3.42
C HIS A 48 3.63 -6.21 -2.84
N TRP A 49 3.97 -7.15 -1.95
CA TRP A 49 5.28 -7.25 -1.30
C TRP A 49 5.74 -6.03 -0.48
N ALA A 50 4.90 -5.01 -0.26
CA ALA A 50 5.28 -3.82 0.48
C ALA A 50 5.59 -4.13 1.96
N ASP A 51 6.57 -3.43 2.55
CA ASP A 51 6.76 -3.47 4.00
C ASP A 51 5.84 -2.46 4.69
N LEU A 52 4.74 -2.97 5.24
CA LEU A 52 3.72 -2.18 5.94
C LEU A 52 3.83 -2.33 7.47
N LYS A 53 4.98 -2.78 7.98
CA LYS A 53 5.14 -3.04 9.41
C LYS A 53 4.93 -1.75 10.21
N GLY A 54 4.05 -1.85 11.21
CA GLY A 54 3.71 -0.73 12.08
C GLY A 54 2.94 0.43 11.42
N VAL A 55 2.59 0.35 10.13
CA VAL A 55 1.87 1.41 9.41
C VAL A 55 0.51 1.67 10.03
N ASN A 56 0.09 2.93 10.05
CA ASN A 56 -1.27 3.31 10.43
C ASN A 56 -2.16 3.44 9.20
N LEU A 57 -3.05 2.47 8.96
CA LEU A 57 -4.03 2.49 7.86
C LEU A 57 -5.42 2.90 8.33
N ARG A 58 -5.62 3.35 9.57
CA ARG A 58 -6.96 3.64 10.09
C ARG A 58 -7.68 4.69 9.23
N GLY A 59 -8.87 4.33 8.75
CA GLY A 59 -9.71 5.21 7.93
C GLY A 59 -9.24 5.35 6.48
N ALA A 60 -8.12 4.74 6.08
CA ALA A 60 -7.73 4.65 4.68
C ALA A 60 -8.80 3.91 3.86
N ASP A 61 -9.02 4.38 2.64
CA ASP A 61 -9.83 3.70 1.64
C ASP A 61 -9.00 2.59 1.02
N LEU A 62 -9.30 1.33 1.32
CA LEU A 62 -8.57 0.14 0.86
C LEU A 62 -9.44 -0.70 -0.09
N GLU A 63 -10.54 -0.15 -0.61
CA GLU A 63 -11.39 -0.84 -1.58
C GLU A 63 -10.54 -1.30 -2.77
N ASP A 64 -10.60 -2.61 -3.06
CA ASP A 64 -9.87 -3.23 -4.15
C ASP A 64 -8.33 -3.14 -4.08
N ALA A 65 -7.75 -2.76 -2.94
CA ALA A 65 -6.31 -2.71 -2.75
C ALA A 65 -5.70 -4.12 -2.62
N ASP A 66 -4.52 -4.31 -3.22
CA ASP A 66 -3.79 -5.58 -3.17
C ASP A 66 -2.65 -5.55 -2.16
N LEU A 67 -2.74 -6.41 -1.15
CA LEU A 67 -1.76 -6.57 -0.08
C LEU A 67 -1.07 -7.94 -0.12
N TYR A 68 -1.14 -8.66 -1.25
CA TYR A 68 -0.54 -9.98 -1.38
C TYR A 68 0.96 -9.94 -1.05
N ASN A 69 1.39 -10.85 -0.15
CA ASN A 69 2.73 -10.92 0.43
C ASN A 69 3.27 -9.64 1.12
N ALA A 70 2.42 -8.65 1.42
CA ALA A 70 2.84 -7.48 2.20
C ALA A 70 3.13 -7.84 3.66
N ASN A 71 4.14 -7.20 4.26
CA ASN A 71 4.44 -7.38 5.69
C ASN A 71 3.47 -6.56 6.55
N LEU A 72 2.40 -7.18 7.04
CA LEU A 72 1.35 -6.54 7.84
C LEU A 72 1.65 -6.52 9.36
N LYS A 73 2.88 -6.84 9.78
CA LYS A 73 3.22 -6.97 11.21
C LYS A 73 2.97 -5.66 11.97
N GLY A 74 2.03 -5.69 12.90
CA GLY A 74 1.72 -4.53 13.74
C GLY A 74 1.02 -3.39 13.01
N VAL A 75 0.50 -3.63 11.79
CA VAL A 75 -0.29 -2.64 11.05
C VAL A 75 -1.54 -2.27 11.86
N LYS A 76 -1.89 -0.99 11.87
CA LYS A 76 -3.12 -0.50 12.51
C LYS A 76 -4.20 -0.39 11.44
N ILE A 77 -5.03 -1.41 11.34
CA ILE A 77 -6.18 -1.49 10.43
C ILE A 77 -7.43 -1.87 11.22
N THR A 78 -8.62 -1.50 10.74
CA THR A 78 -9.90 -1.92 11.34
C THR A 78 -10.43 -3.19 10.67
N LYS A 79 -11.30 -3.94 11.36
CA LYS A 79 -11.94 -5.13 10.78
C LYS A 79 -12.70 -4.80 9.49
N GLN A 80 -13.46 -3.71 9.50
CA GLN A 80 -14.22 -3.26 8.32
C GLN A 80 -13.33 -2.96 7.11
N GLN A 81 -12.12 -2.44 7.34
CA GLN A 81 -11.16 -2.17 6.27
C GLN A 81 -10.49 -3.44 5.75
N LEU A 82 -10.31 -4.46 6.60
CA LEU A 82 -9.82 -5.75 6.15
C LEU A 82 -10.82 -6.41 5.17
N ASP A 83 -12.12 -6.23 5.41
CA ASP A 83 -13.20 -6.72 4.55
C ASP A 83 -13.26 -6.01 3.17
N GLN A 84 -12.53 -4.90 2.97
CA GLN A 84 -12.47 -4.16 1.70
C GLN A 84 -11.40 -4.70 0.73
N LEU A 85 -10.49 -5.53 1.24
CA LEU A 85 -9.36 -6.06 0.47
C LEU A 85 -9.81 -7.20 -0.45
N THR A 86 -9.34 -7.18 -1.69
CA THR A 86 -9.80 -8.09 -2.74
C THR A 86 -9.31 -9.51 -2.54
N VAL A 87 -8.03 -9.68 -2.18
CA VAL A 87 -7.37 -10.99 -2.09
C VAL A 87 -6.26 -10.92 -1.05
N ILE A 88 -6.53 -11.40 0.15
CA ILE A 88 -5.51 -11.81 1.12
C ILE A 88 -5.43 -13.35 1.07
N GLU A 89 -5.16 -13.90 -0.11
CA GLU A 89 -4.80 -15.32 -0.20
C GLU A 89 -3.38 -15.45 0.36
N GLY A 90 -3.29 -15.82 1.64
CA GLY A 90 -2.09 -16.47 2.14
C GLY A 90 -2.13 -17.89 1.59
N ASP A 91 -1.20 -18.23 0.69
CA ASP A 91 -0.97 -19.61 0.32
C ASP A 91 -0.79 -20.46 1.60
N GLU A 92 -1.58 -21.52 1.74
CA GLU A 92 -1.46 -22.54 2.80
C GLU A 92 -0.05 -23.17 2.87
#